data_AF-A0A1I3N9H8-F1
#
_entry.id   AF-A0A1I3N9H8-F1
#
_cell.length_a   1.000
_cell.length_b   1.000
_cell.length_c   1.000
_cell.angle_alpha   90.00
_cell.angle_beta   90.00
_cell.angle_gamma   90.00
#
_symmetry.space_group_name_H-M   'P 1'
#
loop_
_entity.id
_entity.type
_entity.pdbx_description
1 polymer ?
#
loop_
_entity_poly.entity_id
_entity_poly.type
_entity_poly.pdbx_seq_one_letter_code
_entity_poly.pdbx_strand_id
1 'polypeptide(L)'
;MLATMQKLGVVPSFSRPSVSNDNPYSEALFKTLKYTPGYPSKPFESLDEAHQWVLNLVDWYNHCHRHSGIKYVTPTQRHRGDDVALLEQRTRLYEAAKKKHPERWSGETRNWSHESIVRLNLGNTQPKTTMKKVA
;
A
#
# COMPACT_ATOMS: atom_id res chain seq x y z
N MET A 1 -25.75 14.57 -5.24
CA MET A 1 -24.53 13.76 -5.47
C MET A 1 -24.63 12.92 -6.74
N LEU A 2 -25.66 12.08 -6.91
CA LEU A 2 -25.85 11.25 -8.12
C LEU A 2 -25.87 12.05 -9.44
N ALA A 3 -26.65 13.14 -9.49
CA ALA A 3 -26.72 14.01 -10.68
C ALA A 3 -25.35 14.59 -11.08
N THR A 4 -24.50 14.93 -10.09
CA THR A 4 -23.14 15.42 -10.33
C THR A 4 -22.24 14.32 -10.89
N MET A 5 -22.30 13.10 -10.32
CA MET A 5 -21.52 11.95 -10.81
C MET A 5 -21.88 11.63 -12.26
N GLN A 6 -23.18 11.58 -12.58
CA GLN A 6 -23.67 11.36 -13.94
C GLN A 6 -23.19 12.46 -14.90
N LYS A 7 -23.27 13.73 -14.50
CA LYS A 7 -22.75 14.86 -15.29
C LYS A 7 -21.25 14.73 -15.57
N LEU A 8 -20.48 14.18 -14.62
CA LEU A 8 -19.04 13.95 -14.76
C LEU A 8 -18.70 12.61 -15.43
N GLY A 9 -19.69 11.82 -15.86
CA GLY A 9 -19.47 10.49 -16.46
C GLY A 9 -18.99 9.43 -15.47
N VAL A 10 -19.15 9.65 -14.16
CA VAL A 10 -18.77 8.70 -13.10
C VAL A 10 -19.94 7.77 -12.82
N VAL A 11 -19.73 6.46 -13.03
CA VAL A 11 -20.72 5.43 -12.71
C VAL A 11 -20.64 5.09 -11.21
N PRO A 12 -21.71 5.30 -10.43
CA PRO A 12 -21.71 4.93 -9.02
C PRO A 12 -21.83 3.41 -8.85
N SER A 13 -21.11 2.88 -7.87
CA SER A 13 -21.25 1.51 -7.37
C SER A 13 -21.41 1.56 -5.86
N PHE A 14 -22.31 0.74 -5.32
CA PHE A 14 -22.64 0.74 -3.90
C PHE A 14 -22.31 -0.63 -3.28
N SER A 15 -21.66 -0.60 -2.12
CA SER A 15 -21.52 -1.78 -1.26
C SER A 15 -22.88 -2.27 -0.79
N ARG A 16 -22.97 -3.56 -0.45
CA ARG A 16 -24.20 -4.11 0.11
C ARG A 16 -24.48 -3.47 1.47
N PRO A 17 -25.76 -3.19 1.78
CA PRO A 17 -26.13 -2.65 3.08
C PRO A 17 -25.61 -3.51 4.23
N SER A 18 -24.99 -2.87 5.22
CA SER A 18 -24.50 -3.52 6.45
C SER A 18 -23.40 -4.57 6.25
N VAL A 19 -22.65 -4.51 5.14
CA VAL A 19 -21.51 -5.39 4.87
C VAL A 19 -20.20 -4.61 4.89
N SER A 20 -19.56 -4.56 6.06
CA SER A 20 -18.36 -3.74 6.30
C SER A 20 -17.13 -4.18 5.51
N ASN A 21 -17.06 -5.44 5.09
CA ASN A 21 -15.94 -5.99 4.32
C ASN A 21 -16.12 -5.90 2.80
N ASP A 22 -17.16 -5.20 2.29
CA ASP A 22 -17.34 -4.97 0.85
C ASP A 22 -16.34 -3.93 0.30
N ASN A 23 -15.77 -3.06 1.15
CA ASN A 23 -14.72 -2.11 0.78
C ASN A 23 -13.51 -2.19 1.73
N PRO A 24 -12.80 -3.33 1.75
CA PRO A 24 -11.72 -3.58 2.70
C PRO A 24 -10.54 -2.62 2.51
N TYR A 25 -10.39 -2.03 1.32
CA TYR A 25 -9.34 -1.05 1.04
C TYR A 25 -9.56 0.28 1.76
N SER A 26 -10.79 0.80 1.75
CA SER A 26 -11.09 2.05 2.45
C SER A 26 -11.00 1.86 3.97
N GLU A 27 -11.43 0.71 4.48
CA GLU A 27 -11.25 0.34 5.90
C GLU A 27 -9.77 0.25 6.29
N ALA A 28 -8.94 -0.37 5.44
CA ALA A 28 -7.50 -0.42 5.66
C ALA A 28 -6.87 0.98 5.66
N LEU A 29 -7.30 1.88 4.77
CA LEU A 29 -6.86 3.27 4.75
C LEU A 29 -7.23 4.01 6.05
N PHE A 30 -8.47 3.86 6.54
CA PHE A 30 -8.89 4.47 7.80
C PHE A 30 -8.10 3.93 8.99
N LYS A 31 -7.75 2.65 8.98
CA LYS A 31 -6.83 2.09 9.96
C LYS A 31 -5.45 2.74 9.83
N THR A 32 -4.87 2.84 8.63
CA THR A 32 -3.56 3.50 8.47
C THR A 32 -3.57 4.95 8.97
N LEU A 33 -4.64 5.69 8.70
CA LEU A 33 -4.85 7.04 9.21
C LEU A 33 -4.80 7.07 10.74
N LYS A 34 -5.52 6.17 11.42
CA LYS A 34 -5.62 6.16 12.90
C LYS A 34 -4.36 5.67 13.61
N TYR A 35 -3.55 4.88 12.94
CA TYR A 35 -2.36 4.25 13.52
C TYR A 35 -1.04 4.87 13.01
N THR A 36 -1.12 5.93 12.22
CA THR A 36 0.08 6.68 11.80
C THR A 36 0.75 7.33 13.02
N PRO A 37 2.10 7.41 13.07
CA PRO A 37 2.80 8.07 14.17
C PRO A 37 2.37 9.52 14.43
N GLY A 38 1.87 10.20 13.38
CA GLY A 38 1.40 11.58 13.47
C GLY A 38 -0.07 11.76 13.87
N TYR A 39 -0.75 10.71 14.34
CA TYR A 39 -2.16 10.82 14.75
C TYR A 39 -2.32 11.77 15.95
N PRO A 40 -3.29 12.71 15.93
CA PRO A 40 -3.44 13.71 16.98
C PRO A 40 -3.86 13.05 18.30
N SER A 41 -3.16 13.42 19.37
CA SER A 41 -3.48 12.97 20.73
C SER A 41 -4.47 13.89 21.45
N LYS A 42 -4.71 15.09 20.90
CA LYS A 42 -5.64 16.10 21.39
C LYS A 42 -6.63 16.50 20.29
N PRO A 43 -7.81 17.03 20.63
CA PRO A 43 -8.72 17.62 19.66
C PRO A 43 -8.05 18.76 18.88
N PHE A 44 -8.52 19.03 17.67
CA PHE A 44 -8.15 20.22 16.91
C PHE A 44 -8.88 21.44 17.47
N GLU A 45 -8.20 22.58 17.51
CA GLU A 45 -8.75 23.87 17.99
C GLU A 45 -9.60 24.55 16.90
N SER A 46 -9.45 24.15 15.63
CA SER A 46 -10.20 24.69 14.50
C SER A 46 -10.36 23.69 13.35
N LEU A 47 -11.30 23.98 12.44
CA LEU A 47 -11.45 23.22 11.20
C LEU A 47 -10.21 23.33 10.31
N ASP A 48 -9.56 24.50 10.28
CA ASP A 48 -8.37 24.71 9.46
C ASP A 48 -7.21 23.85 9.93
N GLU A 49 -7.03 23.70 11.25
CA GLU A 49 -6.02 22.80 11.81
C GLU A 49 -6.29 21.34 11.41
N ALA A 50 -7.56 20.89 11.49
CA ALA A 50 -7.95 19.57 11.05
C ALA A 50 -7.66 19.35 9.55
N HIS A 51 -7.96 20.34 8.70
CA HIS A 51 -7.66 20.28 7.27
C HIS A 51 -6.16 20.18 7.00
N GLN A 52 -5.34 21.02 7.65
CA GLN A 52 -3.88 20.99 7.50
C GLN A 52 -3.30 19.64 7.95
N TRP A 53 -3.81 19.08 9.04
CA TRP A 53 -3.39 17.76 9.49
C TRP A 53 -3.70 16.68 8.45
N VAL A 54 -4.90 16.67 7.85
CA VAL A 54 -5.26 15.72 6.79
C VAL A 54 -4.39 15.93 5.53
N LEU A 55 -4.10 17.17 5.14
CA LEU A 55 -3.21 17.44 4.00
C LEU A 55 -1.80 16.88 4.22
N ASN A 56 -1.25 17.11 5.41
CA ASN A 56 0.06 16.56 5.80
C ASN A 56 0.05 15.03 5.82
N LEU A 57 -1.03 14.42 6.29
CA LEU A 57 -1.21 12.97 6.25
C LEU A 57 -1.20 12.45 4.80
N VAL A 58 -1.95 13.09 3.90
CA VAL A 58 -2.05 12.69 2.48
C VAL A 58 -0.70 12.79 1.79
N ASP A 59 0.04 13.89 2.01
CA ASP A 59 1.38 14.06 1.47
C ASP A 59 2.32 12.97 2.00
N TRP A 60 2.37 12.80 3.33
CA TRP A 60 3.19 11.78 3.96
C TRP A 60 2.85 10.37 3.46
N TYR A 61 1.57 10.01 3.38
CA TYR A 61 1.13 8.68 2.97
C TYR A 61 1.59 8.35 1.54
N ASN A 62 1.47 9.33 0.62
CA ASN A 62 1.73 9.14 -0.80
C ASN A 62 3.21 9.30 -1.19
N HIS A 63 3.94 10.19 -0.51
CA HIS A 63 5.28 10.59 -0.93
C HIS A 63 6.40 10.12 0.02
N CYS A 64 6.09 9.84 1.30
CA CYS A 64 7.09 9.53 2.32
C CYS A 64 6.97 8.10 2.85
N HIS A 65 5.75 7.66 3.16
CA HIS A 65 5.50 6.36 3.77
C HIS A 65 5.72 5.22 2.78
N ARG A 66 6.58 4.27 3.16
CA ARG A 66 6.89 3.07 2.37
C ARG A 66 6.06 1.91 2.89
N HIS A 67 5.21 1.37 2.02
CA HIS A 67 4.23 0.36 2.40
C HIS A 67 4.77 -1.05 2.17
N SER A 68 4.75 -1.89 3.20
CA SER A 68 5.26 -3.27 3.11
C SER A 68 4.50 -4.11 2.08
N GLY A 69 3.18 -3.89 1.93
CA GLY A 69 2.32 -4.58 0.97
C GLY A 69 2.67 -4.31 -0.50
N ILE A 70 3.36 -3.22 -0.79
CA ILE A 70 3.90 -2.89 -2.13
C ILE A 70 5.42 -2.82 -2.10
N LYS A 71 6.05 -3.72 -1.32
CA LYS A 71 7.51 -3.91 -1.31
C LYS A 71 8.28 -2.64 -0.98
N TYR A 72 7.78 -1.88 0.00
CA TYR A 72 8.38 -0.66 0.54
C TYR A 72 8.71 0.40 -0.52
N VAL A 73 7.86 0.54 -1.53
CA VAL A 73 7.81 1.76 -2.35
C VAL A 73 6.68 2.67 -1.83
N THR A 74 6.70 3.93 -2.24
CA THR A 74 5.62 4.86 -1.90
C THR A 74 4.45 4.69 -2.89
N PRO A 75 3.22 5.05 -2.51
CA PRO A 75 2.07 4.98 -3.42
C PRO A 75 2.30 5.79 -4.69
N THR A 76 2.92 6.98 -4.59
CA THR A 76 3.26 7.80 -5.77
C THR A 76 4.26 7.10 -6.69
N GLN A 77 5.32 6.49 -6.15
CA GLN A 77 6.29 5.73 -6.96
C GLN A 77 5.62 4.58 -7.70
N ARG A 78 4.74 3.85 -7.00
CA ARG A 78 3.96 2.77 -7.59
C ARG A 78 3.01 3.27 -8.67
N HIS A 79 2.33 4.39 -8.42
CA HIS A 79 1.39 4.98 -9.36
C HIS A 79 2.05 5.45 -10.65
N ARG A 80 3.28 5.97 -10.56
CA ARG A 80 4.08 6.42 -11.71
C ARG A 80 4.81 5.29 -12.43
N GLY A 81 4.89 4.09 -11.83
CA GLY A 81 5.64 2.95 -12.37
C GLY A 81 7.14 3.00 -12.06
N ASP A 82 7.60 3.96 -11.24
CA ASP A 82 9.00 4.08 -10.81
C ASP A 82 9.46 2.87 -9.99
N ASP A 83 8.50 2.14 -9.41
CA ASP A 83 8.75 0.99 -8.56
C ASP A 83 9.46 -0.16 -9.28
N VAL A 84 9.27 -0.33 -10.59
CA VAL A 84 9.95 -1.39 -11.38
C VAL A 84 11.47 -1.24 -11.25
N ALA A 85 12.01 -0.07 -11.59
CA ALA A 85 13.45 0.18 -11.56
C ALA A 85 14.01 0.15 -10.13
N LEU A 86 13.25 0.69 -9.16
CA LEU A 86 13.64 0.69 -7.74
C LEU A 86 13.74 -0.74 -7.18
N LEU A 87 12.79 -1.60 -7.55
CA LEU A 87 12.75 -2.97 -7.11
C LEU A 87 13.89 -3.81 -7.69
N GLU A 88 14.20 -3.62 -8.98
CA GLU A 88 15.38 -4.24 -9.59
C GLU A 88 16.69 -3.80 -8.92
N GLN A 89 16.82 -2.50 -8.61
CA GLN A 89 18.00 -1.99 -7.89
C GLN A 89 18.14 -2.66 -6.52
N ARG A 90 17.02 -2.88 -5.81
CA ARG A 90 17.02 -3.57 -4.51
C ARG A 90 17.40 -5.04 -4.65
N THR A 91 16.94 -5.74 -5.69
CA THR A 91 17.38 -7.11 -5.98
C THR A 91 18.89 -7.18 -6.08
N ARG A 92 19.49 -6.34 -6.95
CA ARG A 92 20.95 -6.30 -7.15
C ARG A 92 21.71 -5.97 -5.86
N LEU A 93 21.22 -5.02 -5.07
CA LEU A 93 21.81 -4.64 -3.79
C LEU A 93 21.82 -5.82 -2.81
N TYR A 94 20.69 -6.51 -2.67
CA TYR A 94 20.54 -7.63 -1.74
C TYR A 94 21.40 -8.83 -2.17
N GLU A 95 21.46 -9.14 -3.45
CA GLU A 95 22.32 -10.19 -4.00
C GLU A 95 23.81 -9.90 -3.75
N ALA A 96 24.24 -8.66 -4.00
CA ALA A 96 25.61 -8.23 -3.71
C ALA A 96 25.93 -8.30 -2.21
N ALA A 97 24.99 -7.88 -1.35
CA ALA A 97 25.14 -7.95 0.09
C ALA A 97 25.23 -9.40 0.61
N LYS A 98 24.40 -10.31 0.07
CA LYS A 98 24.43 -11.74 0.37
C LYS A 98 25.74 -12.38 -0.09
N LYS A 99 26.23 -12.03 -1.29
CA LYS A 99 27.53 -12.51 -1.78
C LYS A 99 28.70 -12.07 -0.90
N LYS A 100 28.64 -10.85 -0.35
CA LYS A 100 29.70 -10.30 0.51
C LYS A 100 29.73 -10.94 1.90
N HIS A 101 28.57 -11.28 2.44
CA HIS A 101 28.42 -11.75 3.83
C HIS A 101 27.44 -12.93 3.91
N PRO A 102 27.71 -14.07 3.27
CA PRO A 102 26.78 -15.19 3.20
C PRO A 102 26.33 -15.70 4.58
N GLU A 103 27.18 -15.56 5.61
CA GLU A 103 26.89 -15.93 7.00
C GLU A 103 25.68 -15.22 7.61
N ARG A 104 25.27 -14.06 7.07
CA ARG A 104 24.09 -13.32 7.55
C ARG A 104 22.78 -13.77 6.91
N TRP A 105 22.82 -14.71 5.97
CA TRP A 105 21.62 -15.22 5.28
C TRP A 105 21.48 -16.72 5.47
N SER A 106 20.38 -17.15 6.08
CA SER A 106 20.00 -18.57 6.15
C SER A 106 19.41 -19.11 4.84
N GLY A 107 18.99 -18.22 3.92
CA GLY A 107 18.32 -18.62 2.68
C GLY A 107 18.32 -17.53 1.61
N GLU A 108 17.28 -17.50 0.78
CA GLU A 108 17.15 -16.52 -0.30
C GLU A 108 16.98 -15.08 0.19
N THR A 109 17.34 -14.12 -0.66
CA THR A 109 17.10 -12.71 -0.38
C THR A 109 15.61 -12.40 -0.41
N ARG A 110 15.22 -11.27 0.19
CA ARG A 110 13.84 -10.80 0.17
C ARG A 110 13.31 -10.70 -1.28
N ASN A 111 12.06 -11.12 -1.49
CA ASN A 111 11.39 -11.01 -2.78
C ASN A 111 11.14 -9.53 -3.12
N TRP A 112 11.82 -9.07 -4.17
CA TRP A 112 11.65 -7.73 -4.75
C TRP A 112 11.00 -7.76 -6.14
N SER A 113 10.48 -8.89 -6.62
CA SER A 113 9.87 -8.96 -7.97
C SER A 113 8.70 -7.98 -8.11
N HIS A 114 8.55 -7.28 -9.23
CA HIS A 114 7.38 -6.42 -9.44
C HIS A 114 6.13 -7.27 -9.69
N GLU A 115 5.01 -6.92 -9.04
CA GLU A 115 3.71 -7.57 -9.24
C GLU A 115 2.83 -6.63 -10.07
N SER A 116 2.59 -6.92 -11.35
CA SER A 116 1.82 -6.02 -12.22
C SER A 116 0.31 -6.11 -12.01
N ILE A 117 -0.18 -7.23 -11.48
CA ILE A 117 -1.61 -7.51 -11.32
C ILE A 117 -1.86 -8.03 -9.91
N VAL A 118 -2.78 -7.37 -9.21
CA VAL A 118 -3.34 -7.84 -7.94
C VAL A 118 -4.81 -8.18 -8.18
N ARG A 119 -5.24 -9.35 -7.72
CA ARG A 119 -6.63 -9.80 -7.82
C ARG A 119 -7.18 -10.00 -6.41
N LEU A 120 -8.38 -9.47 -6.15
CA LEU A 120 -9.12 -9.78 -4.94
C LEU A 120 -10.16 -10.87 -5.20
N ASN A 121 -10.41 -11.70 -4.19
CA ASN A 121 -11.52 -12.64 -4.17
C ASN A 121 -11.59 -13.59 -5.38
N LEU A 122 -10.44 -14.18 -5.75
CA LEU A 122 -10.44 -15.39 -6.58
C LEU A 122 -10.99 -16.54 -5.72
N GLY A 123 -12.28 -16.85 -5.81
CA GLY A 123 -12.87 -17.97 -5.06
C GLY A 123 -12.02 -19.24 -5.23
N ASN A 124 -11.54 -19.84 -4.14
CA ASN A 124 -10.70 -21.05 -3.97
C ASN A 124 -9.59 -21.39 -4.98
N THR A 125 -9.37 -20.58 -6.02
CA THR A 125 -8.28 -20.69 -6.99
C THR A 125 -7.25 -19.64 -6.64
N GLN A 126 -6.64 -19.84 -5.48
CA GLN A 126 -5.37 -19.19 -5.17
C GLN A 126 -4.40 -19.57 -6.30
N PRO A 127 -3.78 -18.61 -7.02
CA PRO A 127 -2.61 -18.94 -7.81
C PRO A 127 -1.61 -19.59 -6.85
N LYS A 128 -0.89 -20.63 -7.29
CA LYS A 128 0.13 -21.30 -6.47
C LYS A 128 1.21 -20.27 -6.12
N THR A 129 1.02 -19.53 -5.03
CA THR A 129 2.07 -18.76 -4.40
C THR A 129 2.98 -19.80 -3.78
N THR A 130 3.99 -20.22 -4.52
CA THR A 130 5.04 -21.08 -4.01
C THR A 130 5.87 -20.26 -3.03
N MET A 131 5.31 -19.96 -1.85
CA MET A 131 6.13 -19.63 -0.69
C MET A 131 6.88 -20.92 -0.37
N LYS A 132 8.10 -21.05 -0.90
CA LYS A 132 9.04 -22.03 -0.37
C LYS A 132 9.21 -21.71 1.12
N LYS A 133 8.67 -22.59 1.98
CA LYS A 133 9.08 -22.67 3.38
C LYS A 133 10.60 -22.85 3.38
N VAL A 134 11.31 -21.84 3.83
CA VAL A 134 12.72 -21.99 4.20
C VAL A 134 12.69 -22.53 5.63
N ALA A 135 13.24 -23.74 5.79
CA ALA A 135 13.52 -24.34 7.09
C ALA A 135 14.66 -23.61 7.79
#